data_AF-A0A5M6CCB7-F1
#
_entry.id   AF-A0A5M6CCB7-F1
#
_cell.length_a   1.000
_cell.length_b   1.000
_cell.length_c   1.000
_cell.angle_alpha   90.00
_cell.angle_beta   90.00
_cell.angle_gamma   90.00
#
_symmetry.space_group_name_H-M   'P 1'
#
loop_
_entity.id
_entity.type
_entity.pdbx_description
1 polymer ?
#
loop_
_entity_poly.entity_id
_entity_poly.type
_entity_poly.pdbx_seq_one_letter_code
_entity_poly.pdbx_strand_id
1 'polypeptide(L)'
;MERVTKKKATPKLFIADQRMLELMKHIVSVNLKDVTTQQDFCEAIGILKGGIAPIRKGERHFTTAQILNACRYFNVDVNWLFGFTENMFRSQDKTALELLKEAVIAVDTAYGPKTNTNARAYNKKK
;
A
#
# COMPACT_ATOMS: atom_id res chain seq x y z
N MET A 1 26.07 39.55 -0.43
CA MET A 1 26.24 38.47 -1.43
C MET A 1 25.29 37.34 -1.08
N GLU A 2 24.06 37.39 -1.62
CA GLU A 2 23.04 36.39 -1.36
C GLU A 2 23.22 35.23 -2.34
N ARG A 3 23.61 34.06 -1.84
CA ARG A 3 23.78 32.86 -2.67
C ARG A 3 22.40 32.27 -2.95
N VAL A 4 21.81 32.66 -4.07
CA VAL A 4 20.65 31.97 -4.65
C VAL A 4 21.10 30.55 -5.00
N THR A 5 20.72 29.59 -4.17
CA THR A 5 20.93 28.16 -4.43
C THR A 5 20.00 27.76 -5.56
N LYS A 6 20.52 27.77 -6.80
CA LYS A 6 19.81 27.20 -7.96
C LYS A 6 19.39 25.78 -7.60
N LYS A 7 18.08 25.56 -7.44
CA LYS A 7 17.47 24.24 -7.25
C LYS A 7 17.79 23.42 -8.51
N LYS A 8 18.83 22.58 -8.46
CA LYS A 8 19.20 21.71 -9.58
C LYS A 8 17.98 20.87 -9.96
N ALA A 9 17.65 20.82 -11.24
CA ALA A 9 16.62 19.93 -11.76
C ALA A 9 16.96 18.50 -11.33
N THR A 10 16.04 17.84 -10.64
CA THR A 10 16.22 16.44 -10.27
C THR A 10 16.28 15.62 -11.55
N PRO A 11 17.31 14.78 -11.75
CA PRO A 11 17.40 13.95 -12.93
C PRO A 11 16.17 13.05 -13.03
N LYS A 12 15.71 12.82 -14.26
CA LYS A 12 14.58 11.90 -14.51
C LYS A 12 15.06 10.49 -14.16
N LEU A 13 14.63 10.00 -13.00
CA LEU A 13 14.98 8.66 -12.53
C LEU A 13 14.32 7.59 -13.39
N PHE A 14 14.89 6.38 -13.36
CA PHE A 14 14.21 5.21 -13.89
C PHE A 14 12.89 4.99 -13.12
N ILE A 15 11.85 4.53 -13.82
CA ILE A 15 10.50 4.44 -13.25
C ILE A 15 10.43 3.56 -12.01
N ALA A 16 11.18 2.45 -11.98
CA ALA A 16 11.21 1.58 -10.81
C ALA A 16 11.91 2.25 -9.63
N ASP A 17 12.96 3.03 -9.86
CA ASP A 17 13.62 3.76 -8.78
C ASP A 17 12.70 4.84 -8.22
N GLN A 18 11.98 5.55 -9.08
CA GLN A 18 10.99 6.53 -8.66
C GLN A 18 9.91 5.87 -7.80
N ARG A 19 9.31 4.77 -8.27
CA ARG A 19 8.24 4.06 -7.56
C ARG A 19 8.72 3.39 -6.28
N MET A 20 9.96 2.91 -6.23
CA MET A 20 10.58 2.45 -4.98
C MET A 20 10.74 3.57 -3.95
N LEU A 21 11.11 4.79 -4.39
CA LEU A 21 11.18 5.95 -3.50
C LEU A 21 9.80 6.43 -3.05
N GLU A 22 8.78 6.33 -3.91
CA GLU A 22 7.38 6.61 -3.55
C GLU A 22 6.86 5.59 -2.54
N LEU A 23 7.13 4.30 -2.77
CA LEU A 23 6.83 3.22 -1.85
C LEU A 23 7.45 3.46 -0.47
N MET A 24 8.74 3.81 -0.42
CA MET A 24 9.42 4.13 0.84
C MET A 24 8.71 5.25 1.60
N LYS A 25 8.34 6.35 0.90
CA LYS A 25 7.61 7.46 1.53
C LYS A 25 6.26 7.00 2.07
N HIS A 26 5.53 6.20 1.29
CA HIS A 26 4.23 5.69 1.67
C HIS A 26 4.33 4.80 2.91
N ILE A 27 5.19 3.78 2.90
CA ILE A 27 5.40 2.85 4.02
C ILE A 27 5.72 3.60 5.31
N VAL A 28 6.66 4.55 5.25
CA VAL A 28 7.03 5.38 6.40
C VAL A 28 5.85 6.24 6.87
N SER A 29 5.04 6.78 5.95
CA SER A 29 3.88 7.59 6.32
C SER A 29 2.76 6.80 6.99
N VAL A 30 2.58 5.53 6.63
CA VAL A 30 1.52 4.66 7.17
C VAL A 30 2.03 3.72 8.28
N ASN A 31 3.33 3.79 8.61
CA ASN A 31 4.00 2.88 9.55
C ASN A 31 3.75 1.40 9.24
N LEU A 32 3.80 1.02 7.96
CA LEU A 32 3.53 -0.35 7.55
C LEU A 32 4.63 -1.29 8.05
N LYS A 33 4.25 -2.35 8.78
CA LYS A 33 5.19 -3.35 9.36
C LYS A 33 6.25 -2.73 10.27
N ASP A 34 5.85 -1.80 11.13
CA ASP A 34 6.72 -1.12 12.11
C ASP A 34 7.89 -0.33 11.48
N VAL A 35 7.80 0.00 10.20
CA VAL A 35 8.78 0.81 9.47
C VAL A 35 8.42 2.28 9.64
N THR A 36 9.21 3.01 10.43
CA THR A 36 8.93 4.42 10.79
C THR A 36 9.94 5.40 10.19
N THR A 37 11.10 4.92 9.74
CA THR A 37 12.13 5.75 9.15
C THR A 37 12.56 5.25 7.77
N GLN A 38 13.19 6.14 6.99
CA GLN A 38 13.81 5.76 5.71
C GLN A 38 14.90 4.70 5.91
N GLN A 39 15.55 4.69 7.07
CA GLN A 39 16.60 3.74 7.39
C GLN A 39 16.02 2.35 7.65
N ASP A 40 14.92 2.27 8.38
CA ASP A 40 14.18 1.02 8.63
C ASP A 40 13.75 0.39 7.31
N PHE A 41 13.24 1.20 6.36
CA PHE A 41 12.88 0.72 5.03
C PHE A 41 14.11 0.18 4.28
N CYS A 42 15.22 0.91 4.31
CA CYS A 42 16.46 0.48 3.66
C CYS A 42 16.95 -0.86 4.23
N GLU A 43 16.91 -1.03 5.55
CA GLU A 43 17.29 -2.27 6.23
C GLU A 43 16.36 -3.43 5.84
N ALA A 44 15.04 -3.19 5.79
CA ALA A 44 14.06 -4.20 5.38
C ALA A 44 14.28 -4.76 3.97
N ILE A 45 14.81 -3.94 3.04
CA ILE A 45 15.06 -4.37 1.64
C ILE A 45 16.52 -4.78 1.38
N GLY A 46 17.41 -4.65 2.37
CA GLY A 46 18.82 -5.03 2.26
C GLY A 46 19.74 -3.95 1.67
N ILE A 47 19.45 -2.67 1.90
CA ILE A 47 20.31 -1.53 1.56
C ILE A 47 21.17 -1.13 2.76
N LEU A 48 22.48 -1.05 2.54
CA LEU A 48 23.43 -0.52 3.52
C LEU A 48 23.23 0.98 3.76
N LYS A 49 23.55 1.44 4.98
CA LYS A 49 23.53 2.87 5.38
C LYS A 49 24.26 3.72 4.34
N GLY A 50 23.56 4.74 3.82
CA GLY A 50 24.09 5.66 2.80
C GLY A 50 23.86 5.24 1.33
N GLY A 51 23.35 4.03 1.07
CA GLY A 51 23.07 3.56 -0.29
C GLY A 51 21.92 4.30 -1.00
N ILE A 52 21.01 4.92 -0.25
CA ILE A 52 19.81 5.59 -0.79
C ILE A 52 20.09 6.97 -1.39
N ALA A 53 21.10 7.68 -0.91
CA ALA A 53 21.44 9.03 -1.37
C ALA A 53 21.89 9.06 -2.85
N PRO A 54 22.81 8.17 -3.30
CA PRO A 54 23.16 8.03 -4.71
C PRO A 54 21.96 7.66 -5.59
N ILE A 55 21.05 6.81 -5.08
CA ILE A 55 19.84 6.39 -5.83
C ILE A 55 18.92 7.58 -6.07
N ARG A 56 18.69 8.42 -5.06
CA ARG A 56 17.86 9.64 -5.19
C ARG A 56 18.44 10.64 -6.21
N LYS A 57 19.76 10.61 -6.42
CA LYS A 57 20.45 11.42 -7.42
C LYS A 57 20.51 10.76 -8.79
N GLY A 58 20.06 9.53 -8.94
CA GLY A 58 20.15 8.77 -10.19
C GLY A 58 21.56 8.28 -10.51
N GLU A 59 22.47 8.27 -9.52
CA GLU A 59 23.84 7.77 -9.67
C GLU A 59 23.90 6.24 -9.51
N ARG A 60 22.87 5.64 -8.87
CA ARG A 60 22.71 4.20 -8.66
C ARG A 60 21.25 3.82 -8.84
N HIS A 61 21.01 2.54 -9.10
CA HIS A 61 19.67 1.96 -9.26
C HIS A 61 19.42 0.92 -8.17
N PHE A 62 18.14 0.64 -7.88
CA PHE A 62 17.81 -0.52 -7.05
C PHE A 62 18.18 -1.80 -7.78
N THR A 63 18.78 -2.74 -7.06
CA THR A 63 19.07 -4.07 -7.62
C THR A 63 17.78 -4.89 -7.72
N THR A 64 17.76 -5.87 -8.62
CA THR A 64 16.64 -6.81 -8.73
C THR A 64 16.35 -7.53 -7.40
N ALA A 65 17.39 -7.83 -6.62
CA ALA A 65 17.25 -8.43 -5.30
C ALA A 65 16.53 -7.49 -4.31
N GLN A 66 16.88 -6.20 -4.30
CA GLN A 66 16.22 -5.19 -3.44
C GLN A 66 14.76 -4.98 -3.84
N ILE A 67 14.46 -4.94 -5.13
CA ILE A 67 13.10 -4.85 -5.65
C ILE A 67 12.28 -6.09 -5.24
N LEU A 68 12.86 -7.28 -5.40
CA LEU A 68 12.20 -8.53 -5.00
C LEU A 68 11.94 -8.59 -3.49
N ASN A 69 12.91 -8.14 -2.68
CA ASN A 69 12.74 -8.04 -1.24
C ASN A 69 11.62 -7.07 -0.86
N ALA A 70 11.54 -5.90 -1.51
CA ALA A 70 10.46 -4.95 -1.30
C ALA A 70 9.08 -5.56 -1.66
N CYS A 71 9.00 -6.24 -2.80
CA CYS A 71 7.79 -6.96 -3.23
C CYS A 71 7.34 -8.02 -2.20
N ARG A 72 8.27 -8.83 -1.71
CA ARG A 72 7.99 -9.90 -0.73
C ARG A 72 7.64 -9.35 0.64
N TYR A 73 8.40 -8.37 1.10
CA TYR A 73 8.25 -7.84 2.45
C TYR A 73 7.04 -6.93 2.57
N PHE A 74 6.73 -6.09 1.57
CA PHE A 74 5.60 -5.14 1.66
C PHE A 74 4.39 -5.54 0.81
N ASN A 75 4.38 -6.72 0.20
CA ASN A 75 3.31 -7.19 -0.69
C ASN A 75 3.04 -6.22 -1.87
N VAL A 76 4.11 -5.66 -2.43
CA VAL A 76 4.05 -4.70 -3.54
C VAL A 76 3.89 -5.43 -4.88
N ASP A 77 3.11 -4.84 -5.78
CA ASP A 77 2.99 -5.33 -7.15
C ASP A 77 4.22 -4.91 -7.96
N VAL A 78 4.87 -5.89 -8.57
CA VAL A 78 6.03 -5.65 -9.44
C VAL A 78 5.61 -4.90 -10.71
N ASN A 79 4.40 -5.15 -11.20
CA ASN A 79 3.87 -4.45 -12.37
C ASN A 79 3.70 -2.96 -12.08
N TRP A 80 3.33 -2.61 -10.85
CA TRP A 80 3.33 -1.24 -10.42
C TRP A 80 4.75 -0.69 -10.42
N LEU A 81 5.75 -1.34 -9.83
CA LEU A 81 7.12 -0.80 -9.86
C LEU A 81 7.63 -0.46 -11.27
N PHE A 82 7.29 -1.26 -12.27
CA PHE A 82 7.69 -1.01 -13.66
C PHE A 82 6.75 -0.12 -14.48
N GLY A 83 5.63 0.33 -13.90
CA GLY A 83 4.71 1.25 -14.57
C GLY A 83 3.59 0.61 -15.39
N PHE A 84 3.39 -0.70 -15.29
CA PHE A 84 2.33 -1.41 -16.01
C PHE A 84 0.96 -1.32 -15.34
N THR A 85 0.92 -1.08 -14.03
CA THR A 85 -0.33 -0.93 -13.25
C THR A 85 -0.30 0.31 -12.36
N GLU A 86 -1.46 0.77 -11.92
CA GLU A 86 -1.59 1.87 -10.96
C GLU A 86 -1.68 1.37 -9.50
N ASN A 87 -1.96 0.08 -9.30
CA ASN A 87 -2.14 -0.53 -7.98
C ASN A 87 -0.80 -0.83 -7.31
N MET A 88 -0.44 -0.06 -6.28
CA MET A 88 0.83 -0.21 -5.55
C MET A 88 0.97 -1.59 -4.87
N PHE A 89 -0.11 -2.08 -4.28
CA PHE A 89 -0.13 -3.35 -3.58
C PHE A 89 -0.86 -4.41 -4.38
N ARG A 90 -0.44 -5.66 -4.21
CA ARG A 90 -1.15 -6.79 -4.77
C ARG A 90 -2.51 -6.90 -4.09
N SER A 91 -3.56 -7.09 -4.89
CA SER A 91 -4.85 -7.54 -4.40
C SER A 91 -4.62 -8.78 -3.55
N GLN A 92 -5.10 -8.79 -2.31
CA GLN A 92 -5.17 -10.06 -1.59
C GLN A 92 -6.24 -10.88 -2.29
N ASP A 93 -5.86 -12.06 -2.77
CA ASP A 93 -6.84 -13.03 -3.25
C ASP A 93 -7.78 -13.32 -2.08
N LYS A 94 -9.06 -13.01 -2.28
CA LYS A 94 -10.08 -13.31 -1.27
C LYS A 94 -10.04 -14.81 -1.02
N THR A 95 -9.88 -15.20 0.23
CA THR A 95 -9.93 -16.61 0.59
C THR A 95 -11.33 -17.14 0.31
N ALA A 96 -11.46 -18.46 0.09
CA ALA A 96 -12.77 -19.10 -0.08
C ALA A 96 -13.71 -18.76 1.10
N LEU A 97 -13.16 -18.62 2.31
CA LEU A 97 -13.91 -18.23 3.50
C LEU A 97 -14.46 -16.79 3.42
N GLU A 98 -13.68 -15.83 2.93
CA GLU A 98 -14.12 -14.44 2.75
C GLU A 98 -15.19 -14.32 1.68
N LEU A 99 -15.03 -15.04 0.57
CA LEU A 99 -16.06 -15.13 -0.48
C LEU A 99 -17.37 -15.72 0.06
N LEU A 100 -17.28 -16.77 0.88
CA LEU A 100 -18.45 -17.37 1.53
C LEU A 100 -19.12 -16.41 2.51
N LYS A 101 -18.36 -15.67 3.32
CA LYS A 101 -18.91 -14.67 4.23
C LYS A 101 -19.67 -13.58 3.48
N GLU A 102 -19.08 -13.05 2.40
CA GLU A 102 -19.75 -12.05 1.56
C GLU A 102 -21.05 -12.59 0.95
N ALA A 103 -21.03 -13.83 0.43
CA ALA A 103 -22.20 -14.47 -0.15
C ALA A 103 -23.33 -14.68 0.88
N VAL A 104 -23.00 -15.12 2.10
CA VAL A 104 -23.99 -15.31 3.17
C VAL A 104 -24.64 -13.99 3.58
N ILE A 105 -23.85 -12.92 3.78
CA ILE A 105 -24.37 -11.59 4.11
C ILE A 105 -25.31 -11.07 3.01
N ALA A 106 -24.96 -11.28 1.74
CA ALA A 106 -25.80 -10.88 0.62
C ALA A 106 -27.17 -11.61 0.62
N VAL A 107 -27.19 -12.90 0.99
CA VAL A 107 -28.43 -13.68 1.12
C VAL A 107 -29.28 -13.19 2.30
N ASP A 108 -28.67 -12.98 3.47
CA ASP A 108 -29.38 -12.48 4.67
C ASP A 108 -29.98 -11.09 4.46
N THR A 109 -29.31 -10.22 3.71
CA THR A 109 -29.84 -8.89 3.40
C THR A 109 -30.95 -8.93 2.36
N ALA A 110 -30.89 -9.85 1.39
CA ALA A 110 -31.93 -10.03 0.37
C ALA A 110 -33.19 -10.75 0.90
N TYR A 111 -33.04 -11.65 1.88
CA TYR A 111 -34.12 -12.52 2.38
C TYR A 111 -34.36 -12.44 3.89
N GLY A 112 -33.73 -11.49 4.58
CA GLY A 112 -33.87 -11.29 6.03
C GLY A 112 -35.33 -11.06 6.47
N PRO A 113 -35.67 -11.38 7.74
CA PRO A 113 -37.04 -11.36 8.21
C PRO A 113 -37.64 -9.95 8.07
N LYS A 114 -38.68 -9.83 7.24
CA LYS A 114 -39.52 -8.62 7.19
C LYS A 114 -40.08 -8.41 8.59
N THR A 115 -39.54 -7.45 9.34
CA THR A 115 -40.04 -7.12 10.68
C THR A 115 -41.50 -6.72 10.56
N ASN A 116 -42.40 -7.58 11.03
CA ASN A 116 -43.82 -7.28 11.08
C ASN A 116 -44.05 -6.20 12.14
N THR A 117 -44.30 -4.96 11.69
CA THR A 117 -44.54 -3.77 12.50
C THR A 117 -45.90 -3.76 13.23
N ASN A 118 -46.71 -4.84 13.18
CA ASN A 118 -48.07 -4.85 13.74
C ASN A 118 -48.22 -5.34 15.19
N ALA A 119 -47.15 -5.49 15.97
CA ALA A 119 -47.26 -6.03 17.34
C ALA A 119 -47.61 -5.01 18.45
N ARG A 120 -47.80 -3.71 18.16
CA ARG A 120 -48.01 -2.67 19.20
C ARG A 120 -49.45 -2.16 19.39
N ALA A 121 -50.44 -2.65 18.65
CA ALA A 121 -51.81 -2.10 18.69
C ALA A 121 -52.79 -2.79 19.67
N TYR A 122 -52.42 -3.91 20.29
CA TYR A 122 -53.36 -4.73 21.08
C TYR A 122 -52.93 -4.88 22.56
N ASN A 123 -52.76 -3.79 23.29
CA ASN A 123 -52.80 -3.87 24.77
C ASN A 123 -53.00 -2.51 25.48
N LYS A 124 -53.99 -1.73 25.06
CA LYS A 124 -54.38 -0.51 25.80
C LYS A 124 -55.89 -0.25 25.81
N LYS A 125 -56.70 -1.28 26.09
CA LYS A 125 -58.10 -1.13 26.52
C LYS A 125 -58.53 -2.32 27.39
N LYS A 126 -58.24 -2.25 28.68
CA LYS A 126 -59.12 -2.77 29.75
C LYS A 126 -58.74 -2.13 31.06
#